data_AF-A0A7X1IZH2-F1
#
_entry.id   AF-A0A7X1IZH2-F1
#
_cell.length_a   1.000
_cell.length_b   1.000
_cell.length_c   1.000
_cell.angle_alpha   90.00
_cell.angle_beta   90.00
_cell.angle_gamma   90.00
#
_symmetry.space_group_name_H-M   'P 1'
#
loop_
_entity.id
_entity.type
_entity.pdbx_description
1 polymer ?
#
loop_
_entity_poly.entity_id
_entity_poly.type
_entity_poly.pdbx_seq_one_letter_code
_entity_poly.pdbx_strand_id
1 'polypeptide(L)'
;MTVLAADDAFVAAALPFLAEALDSPDEPPPVAIAAPGKLDLLRDALGADAKHVGLVPHTDWYTGSAANAVAQAAGYLAAHGGPGGRIHLLMEPVWSGRAGRSPRESAEWIRYEALANLLFAPLATTALCVYDTRTAGPALIAEARRAHPATGVYEDPVRLAAELDAVPLPPPPADATPLARADAEAVRAWSGGSGLSAADAELFALAVTEAAAALGPVTGVRLWGEAPGCVCELRSTRRVENPLAGFVPPDTGELEPGQGLWYARQVCAYVDVRDDADGSTVRLQYG
;
A
#
# COMPACT_ATOMS: atom_id res chain seq x y z
N MET A 1 12.62 -5.86 -11.78
CA MET A 1 11.30 -6.27 -12.29
C MET A 1 11.46 -7.07 -13.58
N THR A 2 10.48 -7.90 -13.92
CA THR A 2 10.38 -8.58 -15.23
C THR A 2 8.98 -8.37 -15.83
N VAL A 3 8.91 -8.25 -17.16
CA VAL A 3 7.68 -8.01 -17.91
C VAL A 3 7.47 -9.17 -18.87
N LEU A 4 6.36 -9.89 -18.72
CA LEU A 4 6.12 -11.17 -19.36
C LEU A 4 4.75 -11.17 -20.06
N ALA A 5 4.58 -12.04 -21.06
CA ALA A 5 3.35 -12.12 -21.86
C ALA A 5 2.71 -13.51 -21.86
N ALA A 6 3.34 -14.49 -21.21
CA ALA A 6 2.90 -15.88 -21.20
C ALA A 6 3.38 -16.60 -19.93
N ASP A 7 2.70 -17.69 -19.59
CA ASP A 7 2.93 -18.43 -18.35
C ASP A 7 4.23 -19.28 -18.39
N ASP A 8 4.64 -19.75 -19.56
CA ASP A 8 5.94 -20.39 -19.76
C ASP A 8 7.10 -19.43 -19.50
N ALA A 9 6.98 -18.18 -19.96
CA ALA A 9 7.93 -17.12 -19.68
C ALA A 9 7.95 -16.76 -18.18
N PHE A 10 6.80 -16.81 -17.50
CA PHE A 10 6.71 -16.68 -16.05
C PHE A 10 7.51 -17.77 -15.33
N VAL A 11 7.27 -19.04 -15.64
CA VAL A 11 8.00 -20.15 -15.02
C VAL A 11 9.50 -20.05 -15.31
N ALA A 12 9.88 -19.75 -16.56
CA ALA A 12 11.28 -19.61 -16.96
C ALA A 12 12.02 -18.50 -16.20
N ALA A 13 11.34 -17.40 -15.86
CA ALA A 13 11.92 -16.32 -15.06
C ALA A 13 11.93 -16.64 -13.55
N ALA A 14 10.91 -17.35 -13.06
CA ALA A 14 10.74 -17.65 -11.64
C ALA A 14 11.67 -18.76 -11.13
N LEU A 15 11.88 -19.82 -11.92
CA LEU A 15 12.65 -20.98 -11.47
C LEU A 15 14.09 -20.65 -11.09
N PRO A 16 14.88 -19.89 -11.87
CA PRO A 16 16.25 -19.54 -11.48
C PRO A 16 16.29 -18.72 -10.20
N PHE A 17 15.34 -17.79 -10.03
CA PHE A 17 15.23 -16.95 -8.83
C PHE A 17 14.91 -17.77 -7.57
N LEU A 18 13.99 -18.73 -7.68
CA LEU A 18 13.65 -19.61 -6.55
C LEU A 18 14.77 -20.62 -6.25
N ALA A 19 15.48 -21.11 -7.28
CA ALA A 19 16.63 -22.00 -7.09
C ALA A 19 17.77 -21.29 -6.35
N GLU A 20 18.10 -20.04 -6.71
CA GLU A 20 19.09 -19.22 -6.00
C GLU A 20 18.75 -19.09 -4.50
N ALA A 21 17.48 -18.86 -4.18
CA ALA A 21 17.01 -18.79 -2.80
C ALA A 21 17.12 -20.13 -2.05
N LEU A 22 16.78 -21.25 -2.71
CA LEU A 22 16.87 -22.58 -2.11
C LEU A 22 18.31 -23.02 -1.85
N ASP A 23 19.26 -22.55 -2.67
CA ASP A 23 20.69 -22.78 -2.51
C ASP A 23 21.34 -21.84 -1.47
N SER A 24 20.58 -20.94 -0.86
CA SER A 24 21.06 -19.96 0.13
C SER A 24 20.79 -20.44 1.57
N PRO A 25 21.78 -21.04 2.26
CA PRO A 25 21.55 -21.76 3.53
C PRO A 25 21.19 -20.86 4.72
N ASP A 26 21.51 -19.57 4.64
CA ASP A 26 21.25 -18.58 5.69
C ASP A 26 19.93 -17.80 5.46
N GLU A 27 19.15 -18.21 4.47
CA GLU A 27 17.86 -17.60 4.14
C GLU A 27 16.67 -18.48 4.54
N PRO A 28 15.56 -17.87 5.00
CA PRO A 28 14.31 -18.58 5.15
C PRO A 28 13.79 -19.07 3.79
N PRO A 29 12.83 -20.03 3.77
CA PRO A 29 12.16 -20.44 2.54
C PRO A 29 11.69 -19.26 1.68
N PRO A 30 11.98 -19.22 0.37
CA PRO A 30 11.49 -18.16 -0.52
C PRO A 30 9.96 -18.20 -0.61
N VAL A 31 9.38 -17.08 -1.01
CA VAL A 31 7.93 -16.94 -1.18
C VAL A 31 7.60 -16.49 -2.59
N ALA A 32 6.71 -17.20 -3.26
CA ALA A 32 6.09 -16.80 -4.51
C ALA A 32 4.66 -16.36 -4.29
N ILE A 33 4.41 -15.07 -4.53
CA ILE A 33 3.11 -14.43 -4.49
C ILE A 33 2.64 -14.22 -5.92
N ALA A 34 1.73 -15.05 -6.41
CA ALA A 34 1.31 -15.05 -7.81
C ALA A 34 -0.14 -15.50 -8.00
N ALA A 35 -0.64 -15.40 -9.22
CA ALA A 35 -1.96 -15.93 -9.57
C ALA A 35 -2.04 -17.45 -9.28
N PRO A 36 -3.16 -17.99 -8.77
CA PRO A 36 -3.26 -19.41 -8.40
C PRO A 36 -2.80 -20.38 -9.50
N GLY A 37 -3.22 -20.15 -10.75
CA GLY A 37 -2.81 -21.00 -11.87
C GLY A 37 -1.30 -20.96 -12.15
N LYS A 38 -0.63 -19.83 -11.90
CA LYS A 38 0.83 -19.71 -12.01
C LYS A 38 1.55 -20.40 -10.85
N LEU A 39 0.98 -20.39 -9.64
CA LEU A 39 1.50 -21.14 -8.51
C LEU A 39 1.41 -22.65 -8.74
N ASP A 40 0.36 -23.13 -9.41
CA ASP A 40 0.24 -24.53 -9.82
C ASP A 40 1.36 -24.92 -10.80
N LEU A 41 1.63 -24.07 -11.80
CA LEU A 41 2.75 -24.29 -12.72
C LEU A 41 4.11 -24.28 -12.02
N LEU A 42 4.33 -23.42 -11.03
CA LEU A 42 5.55 -23.43 -10.23
C LEU A 42 5.66 -24.71 -9.41
N ARG A 43 4.56 -25.16 -8.79
CA ARG A 43 4.55 -26.41 -8.02
C ARG A 43 4.93 -27.60 -8.87
N ASP A 44 4.37 -27.70 -10.07
CA ASP A 44 4.67 -28.78 -11.01
C ASP A 44 6.13 -28.73 -11.48
N ALA A 45 6.65 -27.53 -11.76
CA ALA A 45 8.02 -27.34 -12.23
C ALA A 45 9.08 -27.55 -11.14
N LEU A 46 8.80 -27.18 -9.89
CA LEU A 46 9.69 -27.38 -8.74
C LEU A 46 9.67 -28.82 -8.23
N GLY A 47 8.61 -29.58 -8.49
CA GLY A 47 8.48 -30.97 -8.03
C GLY A 47 8.61 -31.09 -6.51
N ALA A 48 9.57 -31.88 -6.05
CA ALA A 48 9.78 -32.14 -4.62
C ALA A 48 10.22 -30.89 -3.82
N ASP A 49 10.84 -29.91 -4.49
CA ASP A 49 11.34 -28.69 -3.87
C ASP A 49 10.23 -27.69 -3.57
N ALA A 50 9.04 -27.86 -4.16
CA ALA A 50 7.90 -26.98 -3.93
C ALA A 50 7.51 -26.89 -2.44
N LYS A 51 7.79 -27.92 -1.63
CA LYS A 51 7.54 -27.91 -0.18
C LYS A 51 8.44 -26.94 0.60
N HIS A 52 9.51 -26.45 -0.04
CA HIS A 52 10.46 -25.49 0.49
C HIS A 52 10.22 -24.08 -0.04
N VAL A 53 9.12 -23.85 -0.77
CA VAL A 53 8.71 -22.53 -1.27
C VAL A 53 7.33 -22.19 -0.72
N GLY A 54 7.19 -21.02 -0.09
CA GLY A 54 5.89 -20.48 0.27
C GLY A 54 5.12 -20.07 -0.98
N LEU A 55 4.02 -20.74 -1.31
CA LEU A 55 3.17 -20.39 -2.45
C LEU A 55 1.92 -19.67 -1.94
N VAL A 56 1.81 -18.37 -2.20
CA VAL A 56 0.73 -17.52 -1.68
C VAL A 56 -0.08 -16.95 -2.84
N PRO A 57 -1.40 -17.19 -2.93
CA PRO A 57 -2.24 -16.53 -3.91
C PRO A 57 -2.11 -15.01 -3.80
N HIS A 58 -1.88 -14.33 -4.92
CA HIS A 58 -1.75 -12.88 -4.94
C HIS A 58 -3.01 -12.14 -4.41
N THR A 59 -4.18 -12.77 -4.45
CA THR A 59 -5.43 -12.25 -3.89
C THR A 59 -5.44 -12.26 -2.36
N ASP A 60 -4.65 -13.13 -1.74
CA ASP A 60 -4.53 -13.23 -0.28
C ASP A 60 -3.43 -12.28 0.24
N TRP A 61 -2.50 -11.89 -0.65
CA TRP A 61 -1.43 -10.95 -0.34
C TRP A 61 -1.79 -9.49 -0.62
N TYR A 62 -2.48 -9.22 -1.72
CA TYR A 62 -2.87 -7.86 -2.11
C TYR A 62 -4.33 -7.61 -1.73
N THR A 63 -4.64 -7.82 -0.44
CA THR A 63 -5.97 -7.53 0.10
C THR A 63 -6.08 -6.05 0.46
N GLY A 64 -7.21 -5.41 0.10
CA GLY A 64 -7.44 -4.02 0.46
C GLY A 64 -6.67 -3.00 -0.39
N SER A 65 -6.10 -1.98 0.25
CA SER A 65 -5.40 -0.84 -0.36
C SER A 65 -3.91 -1.11 -0.52
N ALA A 66 -3.20 -0.23 -1.25
CA ALA A 66 -1.74 -0.32 -1.34
C ALA A 66 -1.06 -0.22 0.05
N ALA A 67 -1.64 0.55 0.98
CA ALA A 67 -1.13 0.63 2.35
C ALA A 67 -1.34 -0.67 3.15
N ASN A 68 -2.44 -1.39 2.91
CA ASN A 68 -2.63 -2.73 3.50
C ASN A 68 -1.57 -3.70 2.97
N ALA A 69 -1.24 -3.64 1.67
CA ALA A 69 -0.17 -4.45 1.08
C ALA A 69 1.22 -4.15 1.68
N VAL A 70 1.52 -2.87 1.99
CA VAL A 70 2.76 -2.53 2.71
C VAL A 70 2.76 -3.12 4.11
N ALA A 71 1.68 -2.93 4.86
CA ALA A 71 1.59 -3.41 6.24
C ALA A 71 1.74 -4.94 6.28
N GLN A 72 1.11 -5.65 5.33
CA GLN A 72 1.24 -7.09 5.17
C GLN A 72 2.67 -7.50 4.84
N ALA A 73 3.34 -6.82 3.90
CA ALA A 73 4.73 -7.11 3.56
C ALA A 73 5.69 -6.84 4.74
N ALA A 74 5.52 -5.72 5.44
CA ALA A 74 6.34 -5.37 6.61
C ALA A 74 6.14 -6.37 7.76
N GLY A 75 4.89 -6.74 8.07
CA GLY A 75 4.58 -7.76 9.07
C GLY A 75 5.12 -9.14 8.69
N TYR A 76 5.02 -9.50 7.42
CA TYR A 76 5.58 -10.76 6.92
C TYR A 76 7.10 -10.81 7.08
N LEU A 77 7.81 -9.74 6.68
CA LEU A 77 9.26 -9.63 6.82
C LEU A 77 9.70 -9.68 8.27
N ALA A 78 8.98 -9.03 9.17
CA ALA A 78 9.25 -9.08 10.60
C ALA A 78 9.09 -10.50 11.18
N ALA A 79 8.10 -11.26 10.69
CA ALA A 79 7.79 -12.59 11.20
C ALA A 79 8.64 -13.71 10.57
N HIS A 80 9.04 -13.57 9.29
CA HIS A 80 9.63 -14.66 8.51
C HIS A 80 11.01 -14.33 7.93
N GLY A 81 11.46 -13.08 7.98
CA GLY A 81 12.77 -12.68 7.49
C GLY A 81 13.89 -13.30 8.31
N GLY A 82 14.95 -13.73 7.62
CA GLY A 82 16.20 -14.14 8.26
C GLY A 82 16.98 -12.96 8.86
N PRO A 83 18.21 -13.19 9.35
CA PRO A 83 19.05 -12.15 9.93
C PRO A 83 19.23 -10.96 8.98
N GLY A 84 18.80 -9.77 9.42
CA GLY A 84 18.83 -8.55 8.61
C GLY A 84 17.72 -8.46 7.53
N GLY A 85 16.62 -9.22 7.69
CA GLY A 85 15.51 -9.22 6.74
C GLY A 85 15.79 -9.97 5.44
N ARG A 86 16.74 -10.93 5.47
CA ARG A 86 17.05 -11.79 4.33
C ARG A 86 15.85 -12.66 3.98
N ILE A 87 15.41 -12.58 2.73
CA ILE A 87 14.40 -13.44 2.14
C ILE A 87 14.31 -13.15 0.64
N HIS A 88 13.96 -14.16 -0.14
CA HIS A 88 13.58 -14.00 -1.54
C HIS A 88 12.05 -13.92 -1.70
N LEU A 89 11.59 -12.83 -2.32
CA LEU A 89 10.18 -12.59 -2.60
C LEU A 89 9.94 -12.46 -4.10
N LEU A 90 9.23 -13.42 -4.69
CA LEU A 90 8.65 -13.29 -6.03
C LEU A 90 7.25 -12.71 -5.87
N MET A 91 6.97 -11.60 -6.55
CA MET A 91 5.76 -10.81 -6.36
C MET A 91 5.10 -10.49 -7.70
N GLU A 92 3.84 -10.87 -7.87
CA GLU A 92 3.01 -10.50 -9.02
C GLU A 92 1.80 -9.66 -8.57
N PRO A 93 1.90 -8.32 -8.62
CA PRO A 93 0.79 -7.43 -8.28
C PRO A 93 -0.46 -7.66 -9.17
N VAL A 94 -1.65 -7.51 -8.59
CA VAL A 94 -2.93 -7.80 -9.29
C VAL A 94 -3.46 -6.57 -10.03
N TRP A 95 -2.90 -6.29 -11.21
CA TRP A 95 -3.28 -5.13 -12.00
C TRP A 95 -4.67 -5.20 -12.64
N SER A 96 -5.22 -6.39 -12.89
CA SER A 96 -6.62 -6.55 -13.31
C SER A 96 -7.63 -6.40 -12.16
N GLY A 97 -7.16 -6.21 -10.93
CA GLY A 97 -7.97 -6.04 -9.72
C GLY A 97 -8.10 -4.57 -9.32
N ARG A 98 -8.08 -4.30 -8.00
CA ARG A 98 -8.19 -2.94 -7.47
C ARG A 98 -7.11 -2.00 -8.02
N ALA A 99 -5.87 -2.46 -8.11
CA ALA A 99 -4.72 -1.64 -8.50
C ALA A 99 -4.84 -0.98 -9.88
N GLY A 100 -5.43 -1.68 -10.86
CA GLY A 100 -5.62 -1.13 -12.21
C GLY A 100 -7.02 -0.63 -12.52
N ARG A 101 -7.96 -0.59 -11.54
CA ARG A 101 -9.36 -0.23 -11.81
C ARG A 101 -9.56 1.24 -12.17
N SER A 102 -8.63 2.12 -11.79
CA SER A 102 -8.70 3.55 -12.09
C SER A 102 -7.32 4.19 -12.06
N PRO A 103 -7.11 5.35 -12.72
CA PRO A 103 -5.85 6.09 -12.64
C PRO A 103 -5.45 6.46 -11.21
N ARG A 104 -6.42 6.72 -10.32
CA ARG A 104 -6.18 7.01 -8.91
C ARG A 104 -5.58 5.81 -8.18
N GLU A 105 -6.14 4.63 -8.39
CA GLU A 105 -5.61 3.39 -7.80
C GLU A 105 -4.25 3.04 -8.38
N SER A 106 -4.07 3.16 -9.69
CA SER A 106 -2.77 2.89 -10.29
C SER A 106 -1.69 3.85 -9.77
N ALA A 107 -2.00 5.14 -9.60
CA ALA A 107 -1.09 6.08 -8.97
C ALA A 107 -0.76 5.72 -7.52
N GLU A 108 -1.76 5.29 -6.72
CA GLU A 108 -1.53 4.82 -5.34
C GLU A 108 -0.61 3.60 -5.30
N TRP A 109 -0.80 2.64 -6.21
CA TRP A 109 0.02 1.44 -6.30
C TRP A 109 1.44 1.73 -6.80
N ILE A 110 1.61 2.64 -7.76
CA ILE A 110 2.96 3.09 -8.16
C ILE A 110 3.65 3.84 -7.02
N ARG A 111 2.92 4.65 -6.24
CA ARG A 111 3.46 5.28 -5.01
C ARG A 111 3.93 4.20 -4.04
N TYR A 112 3.13 3.16 -3.85
CA TYR A 112 3.50 2.01 -3.04
C TYR A 112 4.79 1.33 -3.54
N GLU A 113 4.88 1.01 -4.82
CA GLU A 113 6.06 0.35 -5.38
C GLU A 113 7.32 1.21 -5.22
N ALA A 114 7.19 2.53 -5.38
CA ALA A 114 8.28 3.46 -5.11
C ALA A 114 8.72 3.37 -3.65
N LEU A 115 7.78 3.55 -2.71
CA LEU A 115 8.05 3.57 -1.26
C LEU A 115 8.50 2.20 -0.71
N ALA A 116 8.16 1.09 -1.36
CA ALA A 116 8.65 -0.24 -0.99
C ALA A 116 10.18 -0.33 -1.07
N ASN A 117 10.83 0.42 -1.96
CA ASN A 117 12.30 0.50 -1.98
C ASN A 117 12.87 1.10 -0.69
N LEU A 118 12.18 2.06 -0.07
CA LEU A 118 12.60 2.63 1.22
C LEU A 118 12.37 1.64 2.37
N LEU A 119 11.28 0.86 2.29
CA LEU A 119 11.01 -0.20 3.27
C LEU A 119 12.05 -1.32 3.21
N PHE A 120 12.47 -1.71 2.01
CA PHE A 120 13.45 -2.79 1.81
C PHE A 120 14.91 -2.31 1.94
N ALA A 121 15.20 -1.02 1.81
CA ALA A 121 16.56 -0.47 1.89
C ALA A 121 17.39 -0.91 3.13
N PRO A 122 16.84 -0.97 4.35
CA PRO A 122 17.59 -1.46 5.52
C PRO A 122 17.67 -2.99 5.60
N LEU A 123 17.00 -3.71 4.70
CA LEU A 123 16.87 -5.16 4.71
C LEU A 123 17.69 -5.79 3.58
N ALA A 124 18.17 -7.00 3.80
CA ALA A 124 18.79 -7.83 2.77
C ALA A 124 17.74 -8.63 1.97
N THR A 125 16.58 -8.02 1.71
CA THR A 125 15.49 -8.63 0.94
C THR A 125 15.81 -8.62 -0.55
N THR A 126 15.68 -9.77 -1.21
CA THR A 126 15.81 -9.89 -2.67
C THR A 126 14.42 -10.05 -3.27
N ALA A 127 14.00 -9.11 -4.12
CA ALA A 127 12.65 -9.10 -4.68
C ALA A 127 12.63 -9.21 -6.21
N LEU A 128 11.82 -10.13 -6.73
CA LEU A 128 11.48 -10.24 -8.15
C LEU A 128 10.02 -9.84 -8.36
N CYS A 129 9.79 -8.58 -8.75
CA CYS A 129 8.46 -8.13 -9.17
C CYS A 129 8.18 -8.50 -10.63
N VAL A 130 7.05 -9.15 -10.88
CA VAL A 130 6.62 -9.68 -12.17
C VAL A 130 5.38 -8.94 -12.66
N TYR A 131 5.40 -8.52 -13.93
CA TYR A 131 4.29 -7.84 -14.60
C TYR A 131 3.83 -8.67 -15.78
N ASP A 132 2.56 -9.03 -15.76
CA ASP A 132 1.91 -9.72 -16.87
C ASP A 132 1.27 -8.70 -17.81
N THR A 133 1.78 -8.61 -19.04
CA THR A 133 1.26 -7.68 -20.06
C THR A 133 -0.18 -7.97 -20.49
N ARG A 134 -0.73 -9.15 -20.16
CA ARG A 134 -2.14 -9.48 -20.38
C ARG A 134 -3.06 -8.74 -19.41
N THR A 135 -2.56 -8.30 -18.25
CA THR A 135 -3.32 -7.57 -17.21
C THR A 135 -2.79 -6.16 -16.96
N ALA A 136 -1.50 -5.93 -17.16
CA ALA A 136 -0.84 -4.65 -16.98
C ALA A 136 -0.63 -3.95 -18.34
N GLY A 137 -1.31 -2.81 -18.52
CA GLY A 137 -1.18 -2.00 -19.73
C GLY A 137 0.19 -1.33 -19.90
N PRO A 138 0.56 -0.90 -21.12
CA PRO A 138 1.88 -0.34 -21.41
C PRO A 138 2.19 0.94 -20.63
N ALA A 139 1.19 1.79 -20.35
CA ALA A 139 1.37 3.01 -19.56
C ALA A 139 1.72 2.70 -18.11
N LEU A 140 1.05 1.71 -17.52
CA LEU A 140 1.32 1.25 -16.16
C LEU A 140 2.70 0.61 -16.04
N ILE A 141 3.11 -0.21 -17.02
CA ILE A 141 4.46 -0.78 -17.07
C ILE A 141 5.53 0.32 -17.16
N ALA A 142 5.26 1.40 -17.92
CA ALA A 142 6.16 2.54 -17.99
C ALA A 142 6.34 3.22 -16.62
N GLU A 143 5.27 3.42 -15.87
CA GLU A 143 5.34 3.96 -14.50
C GLU A 143 6.02 2.98 -13.53
N ALA A 144 5.68 1.70 -13.57
CA ALA A 144 6.29 0.68 -12.71
C ALA A 144 7.81 0.60 -12.91
N ARG A 145 8.31 0.79 -14.14
CA ARG A 145 9.75 0.85 -14.42
C ARG A 145 10.46 1.97 -13.66
N ARG A 146 9.79 3.09 -13.40
CA ARG A 146 10.35 4.22 -12.63
C ARG A 146 10.50 3.86 -11.15
N ALA A 147 9.69 2.95 -10.63
CA ALA A 147 9.75 2.47 -9.26
C ALA A 147 10.70 1.27 -9.04
N HIS A 148 11.27 0.68 -10.11
CA HIS A 148 12.10 -0.53 -10.00
C HIS A 148 13.56 -0.27 -10.41
N PRO A 149 14.53 -0.63 -9.55
CA PRO A 149 15.95 -0.56 -9.90
C PRO A 149 16.30 -1.41 -11.14
N ALA A 150 17.41 -1.06 -11.79
CA ALA A 150 17.95 -1.74 -12.97
C ALA A 150 17.10 -1.68 -14.27
N THR A 151 16.05 -0.86 -14.30
CA THR A 151 15.23 -0.61 -15.51
C THR A 151 15.81 0.46 -16.44
N GLY A 152 16.81 1.22 -15.97
CA GLY A 152 17.42 2.35 -16.69
C GLY A 152 16.65 3.66 -16.60
N VAL A 153 15.43 3.65 -16.05
CA VAL A 153 14.56 4.83 -15.84
C VAL A 153 14.10 4.94 -14.38
N TYR A 154 14.79 4.25 -13.47
CA TYR A 154 14.52 4.29 -12.04
C TYR A 154 14.66 5.71 -11.50
N GLU A 155 13.68 6.13 -10.69
CA GLU A 155 13.62 7.43 -10.03
C GLU A 155 13.77 7.28 -8.52
N ASP A 156 14.21 8.36 -7.87
CA ASP A 156 14.21 8.42 -6.41
C ASP A 156 12.77 8.22 -5.86
N PRO A 157 12.56 7.31 -4.87
CA PRO A 157 11.23 7.02 -4.33
C PRO A 157 10.46 8.23 -3.83
N VAL A 158 11.15 9.16 -3.14
CA VAL A 158 10.53 10.36 -2.56
C VAL A 158 10.13 11.33 -3.66
N ARG A 159 10.97 11.49 -4.68
CA ARG A 159 10.66 12.30 -5.87
C ARG A 159 9.47 11.76 -6.64
N LEU A 160 9.42 10.45 -6.89
CA LEU A 160 8.31 9.82 -7.61
C LEU A 160 7.00 9.95 -6.82
N ALA A 161 7.02 9.71 -5.51
CA ALA A 161 5.85 9.93 -4.65
C ALA A 161 5.38 11.40 -4.69
N ALA A 162 6.31 12.36 -4.59
CA ALA A 162 5.99 13.79 -4.66
C ALA A 162 5.40 14.21 -6.01
N GLU A 163 5.86 13.62 -7.12
CA GLU A 163 5.28 13.86 -8.45
C GLU A 163 3.83 13.37 -8.52
N LEU A 164 3.55 12.17 -8.00
CA LEU A 164 2.19 11.63 -7.92
C LEU A 164 1.28 12.49 -7.02
N ASP A 165 1.84 13.05 -5.95
CA ASP A 165 1.14 13.93 -5.01
C ASP A 165 0.99 15.38 -5.51
N ALA A 166 1.72 15.77 -6.55
CA ALA A 166 1.61 17.10 -7.16
C ALA A 166 0.24 17.32 -7.83
N VAL A 167 -0.52 16.25 -8.11
CA VAL A 167 -1.91 16.35 -8.56
C VAL A 167 -2.76 16.90 -7.42
N PRO A 168 -3.35 18.11 -7.57
CA PRO A 168 -4.13 18.72 -6.51
C PRO A 168 -5.37 17.89 -6.19
N LEU A 169 -5.72 17.82 -4.90
CA LEU A 169 -7.01 17.28 -4.50
C LEU A 169 -8.13 18.21 -4.98
N PRO A 170 -9.28 17.67 -5.43
CA PRO A 170 -10.45 18.49 -5.71
C PRO A 170 -10.82 19.33 -4.49
N PRO A 171 -11.22 20.61 -4.64
CA PRO A 171 -11.61 21.42 -3.48
C PRO A 171 -12.79 20.78 -2.73
N PRO A 172 -12.88 20.92 -1.40
CA PRO A 172 -14.07 20.50 -0.66
C PRO A 172 -15.33 21.13 -1.25
N PRO A 173 -16.45 20.41 -1.31
CA PRO A 173 -17.69 20.95 -1.85
C PRO A 173 -18.25 22.06 -0.93
N ALA A 174 -19.15 22.88 -1.47
CA ALA A 174 -19.69 24.05 -0.76
C ALA A 174 -20.54 23.69 0.48
N ASP A 175 -21.12 22.48 0.48
CA ASP A 175 -21.90 21.90 1.56
C ASP A 175 -21.06 21.09 2.57
N ALA A 176 -19.73 21.12 2.45
CA ALA A 176 -18.85 20.48 3.42
C ALA A 176 -19.07 21.06 4.82
N THR A 177 -19.37 20.19 5.77
CA THR A 177 -19.69 20.54 7.16
C THR A 177 -18.40 20.82 7.93
N PRO A 178 -18.18 22.06 8.43
CA PRO A 178 -17.01 22.37 9.23
C PRO A 178 -17.18 21.85 10.67
N LEU A 179 -16.09 21.34 11.24
CA LEU A 179 -16.00 21.06 12.68
C LEU A 179 -14.93 21.95 13.33
N ALA A 180 -15.15 22.32 14.59
CA ALA A 180 -14.20 23.12 15.35
C ALA A 180 -12.91 22.34 15.69
N ARG A 181 -13.00 21.02 15.81
CA ARG A 181 -11.91 20.08 16.07
C ARG A 181 -12.26 18.70 15.51
N ALA A 182 -11.26 17.83 15.38
CA ALA A 182 -11.47 16.42 15.03
C ALA A 182 -12.02 15.67 16.26
N ASP A 183 -13.34 15.80 16.48
CA ASP A 183 -14.04 15.21 17.61
C ASP A 183 -14.71 13.88 17.19
N ALA A 184 -14.41 12.80 17.89
CA ALA A 184 -14.92 11.47 17.54
C ALA A 184 -16.45 11.39 17.58
N GLU A 185 -17.11 12.01 18.56
CA GLU A 185 -18.57 11.98 18.69
C GLU A 185 -19.22 12.74 17.52
N ALA A 186 -18.68 13.92 17.18
CA ALA A 186 -19.18 14.71 16.06
C ALA A 186 -18.99 13.99 14.71
N VAL A 187 -17.82 13.38 14.46
CA VAL A 187 -17.56 12.63 13.23
C VAL A 187 -18.49 11.43 13.13
N ARG A 188 -18.64 10.65 14.21
CA ARG A 188 -19.53 9.48 14.26
C ARG A 188 -20.98 9.86 14.01
N ALA A 189 -21.46 10.91 14.67
CA ALA A 189 -22.83 11.40 14.51
C ALA A 189 -23.10 11.86 13.07
N TRP A 190 -22.17 12.61 12.49
CA TRP A 190 -22.26 13.07 11.10
C TRP A 190 -22.24 11.91 10.10
N SER A 191 -21.29 10.99 10.24
CA SER A 191 -21.13 9.87 9.29
C SER A 191 -22.26 8.85 9.40
N GLY A 192 -22.78 8.63 10.62
CA GLY A 192 -24.01 7.84 10.83
C GLY A 192 -25.24 8.50 10.21
N GLY A 193 -25.37 9.82 10.34
CA GLY A 193 -26.40 10.61 9.63
C GLY A 193 -26.23 10.59 8.11
N SER A 194 -25.01 10.35 7.63
CA SER A 194 -24.65 10.22 6.21
C SER A 194 -24.73 8.77 5.69
N GLY A 195 -25.22 7.83 6.50
CA GLY A 195 -25.57 6.47 6.09
C GLY A 195 -24.58 5.37 6.46
N LEU A 196 -23.46 5.67 7.14
CA LEU A 196 -22.57 4.61 7.64
C LEU A 196 -23.27 3.82 8.76
N SER A 197 -22.97 2.52 8.85
CA SER A 197 -23.39 1.72 10.00
C SER A 197 -22.76 2.25 11.28
N ALA A 198 -23.32 1.93 12.45
CA ALA A 198 -22.73 2.36 13.72
C ALA A 198 -21.27 1.87 13.89
N ALA A 199 -20.97 0.66 13.40
CA ALA A 199 -19.61 0.11 13.44
C ALA A 199 -18.67 0.85 12.48
N ASP A 200 -19.11 1.13 11.25
CA ASP A 200 -18.31 1.87 10.26
C ASP A 200 -18.07 3.33 10.70
N ALA A 201 -19.09 3.97 11.28
CA ALA A 201 -18.97 5.31 11.84
C ALA A 201 -17.98 5.37 13.01
N GLU A 202 -17.92 4.32 13.84
CA GLU A 202 -16.91 4.20 14.91
C GLU A 202 -15.49 4.13 14.33
N LEU A 203 -15.28 3.23 13.37
CA LEU A 203 -13.98 3.05 12.71
C LEU A 203 -13.53 4.33 11.99
N PHE A 204 -14.43 4.99 11.27
CA PHE A 204 -14.12 6.24 10.59
C PHE A 204 -13.82 7.38 11.57
N ALA A 205 -14.60 7.52 12.64
CA ALA A 205 -14.33 8.52 13.68
C ALA A 205 -12.95 8.30 14.32
N LEU A 206 -12.61 7.04 14.65
CA LEU A 206 -11.31 6.69 15.20
C LEU A 206 -10.17 7.02 14.21
N ALA A 207 -10.31 6.64 12.94
CA ALA A 207 -9.33 6.97 11.89
C ALA A 207 -9.08 8.48 11.75
N VAL A 208 -10.14 9.29 11.82
CA VAL A 208 -10.04 10.75 11.78
C VAL A 208 -9.32 11.29 13.01
N THR A 209 -9.64 10.82 14.21
CA THR A 209 -8.99 11.30 15.44
C THR A 209 -7.53 10.88 15.54
N GLU A 210 -7.18 9.66 15.08
CA GLU A 210 -5.81 9.17 15.00
C GLU A 210 -4.97 10.01 14.03
N ALA A 211 -5.49 10.25 12.82
CA ALA A 211 -4.82 11.10 11.84
C ALA A 211 -4.63 12.53 12.37
N ALA A 212 -5.66 13.10 13.02
CA ALA A 212 -5.56 14.42 13.63
C ALA A 212 -4.49 14.46 14.74
N ALA A 213 -4.43 13.44 15.60
CA ALA A 213 -3.41 13.34 16.64
C ALA A 213 -1.99 13.28 16.07
N ALA A 214 -1.78 12.51 14.99
CA ALA A 214 -0.49 12.44 14.29
C ALA A 214 -0.08 13.80 13.69
N LEU A 215 -1.03 14.54 13.12
CA LEU A 215 -0.83 15.89 12.58
C LEU A 215 -0.70 16.98 13.65
N GLY A 216 -1.14 16.71 14.89
CA GLY A 216 -1.14 17.64 16.03
C GLY A 216 -2.17 18.74 15.86
N PRO A 217 -1.85 20.02 16.17
CA PRO A 217 -2.82 21.10 16.06
C PRO A 217 -3.39 21.22 14.64
N VAL A 218 -4.64 20.82 14.46
CA VAL A 218 -5.38 21.00 13.20
C VAL A 218 -5.98 22.40 13.14
N THR A 219 -5.87 23.05 11.99
CA THR A 219 -6.42 24.39 11.71
C THR A 219 -7.76 24.37 10.99
N GLY A 220 -8.19 23.19 10.51
CA GLY A 220 -9.48 23.02 9.88
C GLY A 220 -9.87 21.55 9.78
N VAL A 221 -11.16 21.30 10.00
CA VAL A 221 -11.78 19.98 9.84
C VAL A 221 -13.05 20.16 9.01
N ARG A 222 -13.18 19.39 7.93
CA ARG A 222 -14.36 19.43 7.05
C ARG A 222 -14.82 18.01 6.73
N LEU A 223 -16.13 17.79 6.80
CA LEU A 223 -16.77 16.52 6.48
C LEU A 223 -17.71 16.67 5.27
N TRP A 224 -17.72 15.71 4.35
CA TRP A 224 -18.66 15.68 3.24
C TRP A 224 -18.80 14.28 2.64
N GLY A 225 -19.76 14.12 1.73
CA GLY A 225 -20.07 12.85 1.10
C GLY A 225 -21.13 12.07 1.87
N GLU A 226 -21.45 10.90 1.35
CA GLU A 226 -22.43 9.97 1.90
C GLU A 226 -21.89 8.55 1.84
N ALA A 227 -22.49 7.64 2.60
CA ALA A 227 -22.04 6.26 2.64
C ALA A 227 -22.04 5.60 1.25
N PRO A 228 -21.01 4.78 0.94
CA PRO A 228 -19.86 4.45 1.80
C PRO A 228 -18.72 5.48 1.74
N GLY A 229 -18.74 6.42 0.78
CA GLY A 229 -17.69 7.40 0.52
C GLY A 229 -17.73 8.64 1.43
N CYS A 230 -17.85 8.46 2.74
CA CYS A 230 -17.72 9.55 3.71
C CYS A 230 -16.27 10.08 3.73
N VAL A 231 -16.10 11.40 3.69
CA VAL A 231 -14.79 12.06 3.60
C VAL A 231 -14.58 13.03 4.75
N CYS A 232 -13.37 13.02 5.30
CA CYS A 232 -12.87 14.01 6.25
C CYS A 232 -11.58 14.63 5.73
N GLU A 233 -11.53 15.97 5.67
CA GLU A 233 -10.29 16.71 5.43
C GLU A 233 -9.82 17.38 6.72
N LEU A 234 -8.56 17.13 7.04
CA LEU A 234 -7.81 17.73 8.12
C LEU A 234 -6.77 18.67 7.51
N ARG A 235 -6.68 19.89 8.04
CA ARG A 235 -5.61 20.84 7.73
C ARG A 235 -4.74 21.06 8.95
N SER A 236 -3.43 21.13 8.75
CA SER A 236 -2.44 21.41 9.79
C SER A 236 -1.40 22.36 9.25
N THR A 237 -0.77 23.17 10.11
CA THR A 237 0.42 23.95 9.75
C THR A 237 1.69 23.12 9.73
N ARG A 238 1.61 21.85 10.16
CA ARG A 238 2.73 20.91 10.13
C ARG A 238 2.67 20.06 8.87
N ARG A 239 3.83 19.87 8.25
CA ARG A 239 4.03 18.97 7.12
C ARG A 239 4.20 17.52 7.58
N VAL A 240 3.89 16.56 6.71
CA VAL A 240 4.16 15.14 6.96
C VAL A 240 5.52 14.80 6.34
N GLU A 241 6.59 15.00 7.10
CA GLU A 241 7.96 14.87 6.59
C GLU A 241 8.38 13.44 6.24
N ASN A 242 7.85 12.45 6.94
CA ASN A 242 8.16 11.05 6.68
C ASN A 242 7.29 10.51 5.52
N PRO A 243 7.85 10.17 4.34
CA PRO A 243 7.07 9.64 3.22
C PRO A 243 6.44 8.27 3.52
N LEU A 244 6.98 7.53 4.49
CA LEU A 244 6.44 6.26 4.97
C LEU A 244 5.40 6.43 6.10
N ALA A 245 4.98 7.66 6.42
CA ALA A 245 4.02 7.92 7.48
C ALA A 245 2.69 7.17 7.23
N GLY A 246 2.41 6.22 8.13
CA GLY A 246 1.24 5.36 8.11
C GLY A 246 1.37 4.10 7.22
N PHE A 247 2.48 3.91 6.50
CA PHE A 247 2.69 2.72 5.68
C PHE A 247 3.36 1.59 6.46
N VAL A 248 4.28 1.92 7.38
CA VAL A 248 4.97 0.93 8.22
C VAL A 248 4.15 0.67 9.48
N PRO A 249 3.87 -0.60 9.83
CA PRO A 249 3.16 -0.94 11.05
C PRO A 249 3.99 -0.56 12.30
N PRO A 250 3.32 -0.14 13.39
CA PRO A 250 3.98 0.00 14.68
C PRO A 250 4.36 -1.37 15.24
N ASP A 251 5.29 -1.38 16.21
CA ASP A 251 5.89 -2.60 16.78
C ASP A 251 4.87 -3.61 17.36
N THR A 252 3.63 -3.18 17.64
CA THR A 252 2.58 -4.03 18.22
C THR A 252 1.81 -4.86 17.18
N GLY A 253 1.90 -4.57 15.88
CA GLY A 253 1.30 -5.34 14.78
C GLY A 253 -0.24 -5.41 14.72
N GLU A 254 -0.94 -5.20 15.83
CA GLU A 254 -2.39 -5.19 15.97
C GLU A 254 -3.00 -3.83 15.62
N LEU A 255 -4.24 -3.80 15.13
CA LEU A 255 -4.97 -2.57 14.83
C LEU A 255 -5.57 -1.96 16.10
N GLU A 256 -4.89 -0.98 16.68
CA GLU A 256 -5.18 -0.36 17.98
C GLU A 256 -5.27 1.17 17.89
N PRO A 257 -6.02 1.84 18.79
CA PRO A 257 -5.91 3.28 18.96
C PRO A 257 -4.47 3.73 19.31
N GLY A 258 -4.11 4.96 18.94
CA GLY A 258 -2.80 5.58 19.14
C GLY A 258 -1.79 5.40 18.01
N GLN A 259 -2.18 4.76 16.91
CA GLN A 259 -1.30 4.41 15.79
C GLN A 259 -1.34 5.43 14.62
N GLY A 260 -2.06 6.53 14.80
CA GLY A 260 -1.98 7.70 13.93
C GLY A 260 -2.37 7.42 12.48
N LEU A 261 -1.54 7.88 11.55
CA LEU A 261 -1.76 7.68 10.10
C LEU A 261 -1.75 6.21 9.69
N TRP A 262 -1.14 5.32 10.48
CA TRP A 262 -1.15 3.89 10.16
C TRP A 262 -2.55 3.31 10.29
N TYR A 263 -3.22 3.55 11.43
CA TYR A 263 -4.61 3.14 11.65
C TYR A 263 -5.52 3.68 10.55
N ALA A 264 -5.39 4.98 10.24
CA ALA A 264 -6.19 5.63 9.20
C ALA A 264 -6.06 4.93 7.84
N ARG A 265 -4.84 4.53 7.44
CA ARG A 265 -4.58 3.81 6.18
C ARG A 265 -5.06 2.36 6.18
N GLN A 266 -5.22 1.74 7.36
CA GLN A 266 -5.78 0.38 7.46
C GLN A 266 -7.31 0.39 7.33
N VAL A 267 -7.97 1.47 7.79
CA VAL A 267 -9.43 1.57 7.85
C VAL A 267 -10.03 2.29 6.64
N CYS A 268 -9.43 3.39 6.20
CA CYS A 268 -9.97 4.20 5.12
C CYS A 268 -9.53 3.65 3.75
N ALA A 269 -10.45 3.64 2.79
CA ALA A 269 -10.17 3.30 1.40
C ALA A 269 -9.06 4.18 0.81
N TYR A 270 -9.00 5.46 1.19
CA TYR A 270 -7.94 6.39 0.81
C TYR A 270 -7.53 7.31 1.95
N VAL A 271 -6.22 7.58 2.03
CA VAL A 271 -5.63 8.63 2.86
C VAL A 271 -4.65 9.41 1.99
N ASP A 272 -5.14 10.53 1.44
CA ASP A 272 -4.32 11.45 0.65
C ASP A 272 -3.60 12.42 1.58
N VAL A 273 -2.30 12.63 1.36
CA VAL A 273 -1.49 13.62 2.06
C VAL A 273 -0.96 14.61 1.03
N ARG A 274 -1.23 15.90 1.21
CA ARG A 274 -0.73 16.97 0.36
C ARG A 274 -0.04 18.00 1.23
N ASP A 275 1.28 18.08 1.09
CA ASP A 275 2.07 19.11 1.71
C ASP A 275 2.16 20.33 0.80
N ASP A 276 2.09 21.52 1.38
CA ASP A 276 2.37 22.79 0.72
C ASP A 276 3.26 23.68 1.61
N ALA A 277 3.40 24.96 1.24
CA ALA A 277 4.20 25.92 2.00
C ALA A 277 3.57 26.30 3.36
N ASP A 278 2.26 26.14 3.50
CA ASP A 278 1.48 26.54 4.67
C ASP A 278 1.22 25.38 5.63
N GLY A 279 1.47 24.13 5.21
CA GLY A 279 1.44 22.94 6.05
C GLY A 279 1.03 21.68 5.28
N SER A 280 0.08 20.93 5.84
CA SER A 280 -0.45 19.72 5.19
C SER A 280 -1.98 19.69 5.17
N THR A 281 -2.50 19.09 4.11
CA THR A 281 -3.87 18.65 3.98
C THR A 281 -3.90 17.13 3.95
N VAL A 282 -4.60 16.52 4.91
CA VAL A 282 -4.84 15.07 4.93
C VAL A 282 -6.32 14.80 4.70
N ARG A 283 -6.63 14.03 3.65
CA ARG A 283 -8.00 13.67 3.30
C ARG A 283 -8.21 12.17 3.45
N LEU A 284 -9.08 11.81 4.37
CA LEU A 284 -9.50 10.44 4.63
C LEU A 284 -10.83 10.18 3.94
N GLN A 285 -10.93 9.10 3.19
CA GLN A 285 -12.19 8.61 2.62
C GLN A 285 -12.43 7.17 3.07
N TYR A 286 -13.57 6.91 3.69
CA TYR A 286 -13.88 5.61 4.29
C TYR A 286 -14.04 4.48 3.25
N GLY A 287 -15.04 4.59 2.36
CA GLY A 287 -15.35 3.58 1.32
C GLY A 287 -14.98 3.97 -0.11
#